data_AF-A0A7S4GP13-F1
#
_entry.id   AF-A0A7S4GP13-F1
#
_cell.length_a   1.000
_cell.length_b   1.000
_cell.length_c   1.000
_cell.angle_alpha   90.00
_cell.angle_beta   90.00
_cell.angle_gamma   90.00
#
_symmetry.space_group_name_H-M   'P 1'
#
loop_
_entity.id
_entity.type
_entity.pdbx_description
1 polymer ?
#
loop_
_entity_poly.entity_id
_entity_poly.type
_entity_poly.pdbx_seq_one_letter_code
_entity_poly.pdbx_strand_id
1 'polypeptide(L)'
;DVFVMSVGRHPDIVPWGELLSTACRARGGRGLIADGLVRDSRQIKAMELPVFCTGRRPLDSARRGEVVEYDVPVVIDGVTISPGDFVVADADGVVIVPKGVEREVLAKAWAKVEGENRTRDALLAGRLLGEVYEEFGVL
;
A
#
# COMPACT_ATOMS: atom_id res chain seq x y z
N ASP A 1 4.87 -11.25 3.05
CA ASP A 1 5.47 -9.99 2.54
C ASP A 1 4.54 -9.28 1.58
N VAL A 2 4.77 -7.99 1.35
CA VAL A 2 4.12 -7.22 0.28
C VAL A 2 5.17 -7.01 -0.82
N PHE A 3 4.82 -7.35 -2.06
CA PHE A 3 5.73 -7.17 -3.19
C PHE A 3 5.71 -5.71 -3.64
N VAL A 4 6.88 -5.11 -3.86
CA VAL A 4 7.02 -3.74 -4.36
C VAL A 4 7.78 -3.78 -5.67
N MET A 5 7.21 -3.18 -6.71
CA MET A 5 7.75 -3.22 -8.07
C MET A 5 7.78 -1.83 -8.69
N SER A 6 8.97 -1.35 -9.04
CA SER A 6 9.11 -0.16 -9.88
C SER A 6 9.43 -0.57 -11.32
N VAL A 7 8.71 0.03 -12.27
CA VAL A 7 8.96 -0.04 -13.71
C VAL A 7 9.20 1.37 -14.28
N GLY A 8 9.48 2.35 -13.42
CA GLY A 8 9.69 3.75 -13.81
C GLY A 8 8.47 4.36 -14.51
N ARG A 9 7.26 3.90 -14.16
CA ARG A 9 5.99 4.29 -14.83
C ARG A 9 5.98 4.05 -16.35
N HIS A 10 6.80 3.12 -16.85
CA HIS A 10 6.85 2.83 -18.29
C HIS A 10 5.54 2.20 -18.79
N PRO A 11 4.83 2.80 -19.75
CA PRO A 11 3.47 2.38 -20.11
C PRO A 11 3.42 1.02 -20.81
N ASP A 12 4.52 0.60 -21.46
CA ASP A 12 4.59 -0.66 -22.21
C ASP A 12 5.24 -1.82 -21.43
N ILE A 13 5.60 -1.64 -20.16
CA ILE A 13 6.16 -2.70 -19.31
C ILE A 13 5.11 -3.03 -18.25
N VAL A 14 4.38 -4.13 -18.45
CA VAL A 14 3.23 -4.55 -17.64
C VAL A 14 3.43 -6.00 -17.14
N PRO A 15 4.42 -6.25 -16.25
CA PRO A 15 4.88 -7.60 -15.95
C PRO A 15 3.90 -8.36 -15.03
N TRP A 16 3.11 -7.65 -14.23
CA TRP A 16 2.25 -8.26 -13.22
C TRP A 16 0.87 -8.59 -13.76
N GLY A 17 0.52 -9.88 -13.69
CA GLY A 17 -0.78 -10.43 -14.07
C GLY A 17 -1.23 -11.54 -13.11
N GLU A 18 -2.13 -12.41 -13.59
CA GLU A 18 -2.70 -13.49 -12.78
C GLU A 18 -1.63 -14.47 -12.29
N LEU A 19 -0.74 -14.95 -13.16
CA LEU A 19 0.27 -15.96 -12.79
C LEU A 19 1.23 -15.48 -11.68
N LEU A 20 1.69 -14.22 -11.75
CA LEU A 20 2.54 -13.64 -10.71
C LEU A 20 1.76 -13.44 -9.40
N SER A 21 0.48 -13.06 -9.50
CA SER A 21 -0.41 -12.99 -8.34
C SER A 21 -0.58 -14.36 -7.68
N THR A 22 -0.72 -15.42 -8.50
CA THR A 22 -0.92 -16.80 -8.02
C THR A 22 0.33 -17.29 -7.31
N ALA A 23 1.50 -17.06 -7.88
CA ALA A 23 2.77 -17.37 -7.25
C ALA A 23 3.03 -16.53 -5.98
N CYS A 24 2.61 -15.26 -5.96
CA CYS A 24 2.71 -14.38 -4.78
C CYS A 24 1.88 -14.95 -3.62
N ARG A 25 0.59 -15.22 -3.84
CA ARG A 25 -0.30 -15.76 -2.83
C ARG A 25 0.12 -17.15 -2.35
N ALA A 26 0.51 -18.04 -3.27
CA ALA A 26 0.97 -19.39 -2.93
C ALA A 26 2.20 -19.41 -2.01
N ARG A 27 3.01 -18.34 -2.03
CA ARG A 27 4.20 -18.18 -1.19
C ARG A 27 3.96 -17.31 0.06
N GLY A 28 2.69 -17.05 0.41
CA GLY A 28 2.34 -16.23 1.58
C GLY A 28 2.51 -14.71 1.37
N GLY A 29 2.66 -14.28 0.12
CA GLY A 29 2.60 -12.87 -0.24
C GLY A 29 1.20 -12.28 0.00
N ARG A 30 1.16 -11.02 0.45
CA ARG A 30 -0.06 -10.34 0.92
C ARG A 30 -0.57 -9.26 -0.05
N GLY A 31 0.17 -8.97 -1.12
CA GLY A 31 -0.25 -7.98 -2.11
C GLY A 31 0.89 -7.47 -2.98
N LEU A 32 0.55 -6.51 -3.85
CA LEU A 32 1.48 -5.78 -4.72
C LEU A 32 1.29 -4.26 -4.53
N ILE A 33 2.41 -3.54 -4.51
CA ILE A 33 2.49 -2.11 -4.81
C ILE A 33 3.36 -1.93 -6.04
N ALA A 34 2.85 -1.21 -7.04
CA ALA A 34 3.59 -0.92 -8.25
C ALA A 34 3.35 0.51 -8.74
N ASP A 35 4.41 1.15 -9.24
CA ASP A 35 4.30 2.41 -10.02
C ASP A 35 3.86 2.15 -11.48
N GLY A 36 3.66 0.89 -11.84
CA GLY A 36 3.30 0.45 -13.18
C GLY A 36 1.84 0.04 -13.34
N LEU A 37 1.53 -0.36 -14.58
CA LEU A 37 0.25 -0.94 -14.95
C LEU A 37 0.23 -2.44 -14.61
N VAL A 38 -0.96 -3.00 -14.44
CA VAL A 38 -1.18 -4.45 -14.27
C VAL A 38 -2.15 -5.01 -15.31
N ARG A 39 -2.15 -6.32 -15.50
CA ARG A 39 -3.11 -7.05 -16.35
C ARG A 39 -3.93 -8.06 -15.54
N ASP A 40 -4.87 -8.74 -16.21
CA ASP A 40 -5.69 -9.81 -15.64
C ASP A 40 -6.53 -9.40 -14.40
N SER A 41 -7.03 -8.17 -14.39
CA SER A 41 -7.68 -7.58 -13.21
C SER A 41 -8.88 -8.38 -12.69
N ARG A 42 -9.61 -9.10 -13.56
CA ARG A 42 -10.74 -9.94 -13.13
C ARG A 42 -10.27 -11.12 -12.30
N GLN A 43 -9.21 -11.79 -12.75
CA GLN A 43 -8.61 -12.93 -12.07
C GLN A 43 -7.96 -12.50 -10.76
N ILE A 44 -7.16 -11.42 -10.78
CA ILE A 44 -6.55 -10.85 -9.57
C ILE A 44 -7.62 -10.48 -8.53
N LYS A 45 -8.72 -9.85 -8.96
CA LYS A 45 -9.84 -9.51 -8.08
C LYS A 45 -10.48 -10.77 -7.47
N ALA A 46 -10.68 -11.82 -8.25
CA ALA A 46 -11.25 -13.08 -7.76
C ALA A 46 -10.34 -13.80 -6.73
N MET A 47 -9.04 -13.49 -6.74
CA MET A 47 -8.10 -14.02 -5.76
C MET A 47 -8.06 -13.26 -4.44
N GLU A 48 -8.77 -12.13 -4.37
CA GLU A 48 -8.78 -11.21 -3.22
C GLU A 48 -7.36 -10.75 -2.83
N LEU A 49 -6.46 -10.63 -3.82
CA LEU A 49 -5.11 -10.11 -3.61
C LEU A 49 -5.13 -8.58 -3.75
N PRO A 50 -4.77 -7.81 -2.70
CA PRO A 50 -4.62 -6.36 -2.80
C PRO A 50 -3.54 -5.99 -3.81
N VAL A 51 -3.89 -5.13 -4.77
CA VAL A 51 -2.96 -4.63 -5.81
C VAL A 51 -3.14 -3.13 -5.96
N PHE A 52 -2.10 -2.39 -5.56
CA PHE A 52 -1.97 -0.95 -5.76
C PHE A 52 -1.11 -0.72 -6.99
N CYS A 53 -1.68 -0.06 -7.99
CA CYS A 53 -1.06 0.15 -9.30
C CYS A 53 -1.57 1.44 -9.93
N THR A 54 -0.88 1.93 -10.94
CA THR A 54 -1.20 3.22 -11.59
C THR A 54 -2.23 3.08 -12.71
N GLY A 55 -2.61 1.85 -13.06
CA GLY A 55 -3.63 1.58 -14.07
C GLY A 55 -3.60 0.14 -14.56
N ARG A 56 -4.36 -0.13 -15.62
CA ARG A 56 -4.56 -1.48 -16.16
C ARG A 56 -4.37 -1.48 -17.67
N ARG A 57 -3.65 -2.47 -18.20
CA ARG A 57 -3.44 -2.63 -19.64
C ARG A 57 -3.23 -4.10 -19.99
N PRO A 58 -3.87 -4.65 -21.03
CA PRO A 58 -3.76 -6.08 -21.38
C PRO A 58 -2.45 -6.43 -22.10
N LEU A 59 -1.42 -5.58 -22.01
CA LEU A 59 -0.15 -5.78 -22.68
C LEU A 59 0.73 -6.74 -21.86
N ASP A 60 1.57 -7.51 -22.56
CA ASP A 60 2.62 -8.33 -21.97
C ASP A 60 3.98 -7.60 -21.96
N SER A 61 4.89 -8.00 -21.06
CA SER A 61 6.24 -7.44 -20.96
C SER A 61 7.29 -8.17 -21.80
N ALA A 62 6.97 -9.30 -22.46
CA ALA A 62 7.98 -10.03 -23.21
C ALA A 62 8.64 -9.13 -24.26
N ARG A 63 9.98 -9.12 -24.24
CA ARG A 63 10.83 -8.30 -25.12
C ARG A 63 10.65 -6.78 -24.96
N ARG A 64 10.01 -6.31 -23.89
CA ARG A 64 9.79 -4.88 -23.60
C ARG A 64 10.47 -4.41 -22.32
N GLY A 65 10.80 -5.34 -21.42
CA GLY A 65 11.54 -5.06 -20.21
C GLY A 65 12.17 -6.32 -19.65
N GLU A 66 13.13 -6.12 -18.76
CA GLU A 66 13.78 -7.16 -17.97
C GLU A 66 13.87 -6.74 -16.52
N VAL A 67 13.91 -7.71 -15.60
CA VAL A 67 14.18 -7.42 -14.19
C VAL A 67 15.67 -7.19 -14.07
N VAL A 68 16.06 -5.98 -13.68
CA VAL A 68 17.47 -5.59 -13.54
C VAL A 68 18.03 -5.88 -12.15
N GLU A 69 17.20 -5.74 -11.11
CA GLU A 69 17.57 -5.92 -9.70
C GLU A 69 16.39 -6.47 -8.89
N TYR A 70 16.68 -7.10 -7.75
CA TYR A 70 15.70 -7.56 -6.76
C TYR A 70 16.25 -7.32 -5.36
N ASP A 71 15.37 -7.18 -4.37
CA ASP A 71 15.73 -6.86 -2.98
C ASP A 71 16.67 -5.65 -2.87
N VAL A 72 16.39 -4.60 -3.64
CA VAL A 72 17.07 -3.30 -3.59
C VAL A 72 16.06 -2.18 -3.28
N PRO A 73 16.51 -1.04 -2.73
CA PRO A 73 15.66 0.13 -2.56
C PRO A 73 15.10 0.63 -3.90
N VAL A 74 13.81 0.96 -3.93
CA VAL A 74 13.15 1.60 -5.08
C VAL A 74 12.54 2.93 -4.67
N VAL A 75 12.34 3.83 -5.63
CA VAL A 75 11.67 5.12 -5.40
C VAL A 75 10.36 5.16 -6.18
N ILE A 76 9.24 5.26 -5.48
CA ILE A 76 7.91 5.43 -6.07
C ILE A 76 7.35 6.76 -5.57
N ASP A 77 7.04 7.66 -6.50
CA ASP A 77 6.45 8.98 -6.21
C ASP A 77 7.20 9.78 -5.13
N GLY A 78 8.53 9.71 -5.15
CA GLY A 78 9.41 10.41 -4.20
C GLY A 78 9.61 9.70 -2.86
N VAL A 79 8.98 8.54 -2.65
CA VAL A 79 9.16 7.72 -1.44
C VAL A 79 10.15 6.60 -1.73
N THR A 80 11.25 6.57 -0.99
CA THR A 80 12.20 5.45 -1.00
C THR A 80 11.62 4.30 -0.18
N ILE A 81 11.58 3.12 -0.77
CA ILE A 81 11.06 1.89 -0.17
C ILE A 81 12.18 0.87 -0.19
N SER A 82 12.63 0.45 0.98
CA SER A 82 13.71 -0.53 1.13
C SER A 82 13.17 -1.91 1.51
N PRO A 83 13.87 -2.99 1.13
CA PRO A 83 13.54 -4.32 1.61
C PRO A 83 13.46 -4.38 3.14
N GLY A 84 12.34 -4.90 3.65
CA GLY A 84 12.07 -5.00 5.08
C GLY A 84 11.36 -3.79 5.70
N ASP A 85 11.10 -2.72 4.95
CA ASP A 85 10.21 -1.65 5.40
C ASP A 85 8.79 -2.18 5.60
N PHE A 86 8.10 -1.62 6.59
CA PHE A 86 6.75 -2.01 6.93
C PHE A 86 5.75 -1.29 6.02
N VAL A 87 4.88 -2.06 5.38
CA VAL A 87 3.89 -1.55 4.43
C VAL A 87 2.51 -1.64 5.04
N VAL A 88 1.80 -0.51 5.07
CA VAL A 88 0.37 -0.44 5.39
C VAL A 88 -0.36 0.06 4.15
N ALA A 89 -1.42 -0.62 3.74
CA ALA A 89 -2.19 -0.22 2.59
C ALA A 89 -3.67 -0.56 2.75
N ASP A 90 -4.54 0.38 2.38
CA ASP A 90 -5.99 0.27 2.47
C ASP A 90 -6.68 1.08 1.36
N ALA A 91 -7.96 1.40 1.52
CA ALA A 91 -8.71 2.14 0.51
C ALA A 91 -8.20 3.58 0.28
N ASP A 92 -7.54 4.18 1.27
CA ASP A 92 -7.06 5.56 1.21
C ASP A 92 -5.68 5.65 0.53
N GLY A 93 -4.87 4.61 0.66
CA GLY A 93 -3.62 4.51 -0.09
C GLY A 93 -2.59 3.59 0.53
N VAL A 94 -1.33 4.00 0.42
CA VAL A 94 -0.16 3.23 0.86
C VAL A 94 0.72 4.10 1.72
N VAL A 95 1.10 3.57 2.89
CA VAL A 95 2.08 4.16 3.80
C VAL A 95 3.26 3.21 3.94
N ILE A 96 4.46 3.75 3.80
CA ILE A 96 5.73 3.05 3.98
C ILE A 96 6.36 3.53 5.27
N VAL A 97 6.66 2.61 6.17
CA VAL A 97 7.25 2.88 7.47
C VAL A 97 8.65 2.24 7.51
N PRO A 98 9.73 3.02 7.61
CA PRO A 98 11.08 2.48 7.62
C PRO A 98 11.30 1.51 8.79
N LYS A 99 12.03 0.41 8.53
CA LYS A 99 12.38 -0.64 9.52
C LYS A 99 13.24 -0.17 10.72
N GLY A 100 13.62 1.10 10.76
CA GLY A 100 14.33 1.67 11.92
C GLY A 100 13.40 2.27 12.97
N VAL A 101 12.17 2.60 12.58
CA VAL A 101 11.24 3.42 13.37
C VAL A 101 9.84 2.83 13.46
N GLU A 102 9.61 1.64 12.92
CA GLU A 102 8.30 1.01 12.82
C GLU A 102 7.64 0.81 14.18
N ARG A 103 8.40 0.46 15.21
CA ARG A 103 7.86 0.30 16.57
C ARG A 103 7.36 1.62 17.15
N GLU A 104 8.11 2.70 16.94
CA GLU A 104 7.73 4.04 17.41
C GLU A 104 6.49 4.54 16.67
N VAL A 105 6.48 4.38 15.34
CA VAL A 105 5.35 4.78 14.48
C VAL A 105 4.09 4.02 14.87
N LEU A 106 4.18 2.69 15.06
CA LEU A 106 3.02 1.89 15.48
C LEU A 106 2.51 2.31 16.87
N ALA A 107 3.40 2.56 17.84
CA ALA A 107 2.98 3.02 19.17
C ALA A 107 2.25 4.38 19.10
N LYS A 108 2.77 5.33 18.31
CA LYS A 108 2.13 6.63 18.10
C LYS A 108 0.80 6.51 17.36
N ALA A 109 0.70 5.63 16.37
CA ALA A 109 -0.54 5.37 15.64
C ALA A 109 -1.64 4.82 16.57
N TRP A 110 -1.30 3.85 17.43
CA TRP A 110 -2.24 3.31 18.42
C TRP A 110 -2.73 4.37 19.41
N ALA A 111 -1.82 5.17 19.96
CA ALA A 111 -2.19 6.27 20.86
C ALA A 111 -3.12 7.29 20.19
N LYS A 112 -2.92 7.56 18.90
CA LYS A 112 -3.79 8.45 18.13
C LYS A 112 -5.19 7.87 17.95
N VAL A 113 -5.31 6.60 17.57
CA VAL A 113 -6.61 5.91 17.39
C VAL A 113 -7.42 5.90 18.69
N GLU A 114 -6.76 5.68 19.83
CA GLU A 114 -7.43 5.75 21.14
C GLU A 114 -8.01 7.14 21.46
N GLY A 115 -7.30 8.21 21.08
CA GLY A 115 -7.80 9.58 21.20
C GLY A 115 -8.99 9.84 20.27
N GLU A 116 -8.86 9.45 18.99
CA GLU A 116 -9.93 9.60 17.99
C GLU A 116 -11.20 8.84 18.36
N ASN A 117 -11.10 7.69 19.05
CA ASN A 117 -12.27 6.96 19.53
C ASN A 117 -13.12 7.79 20.51
N ARG A 118 -12.48 8.54 21.42
CA ARG A 118 -13.18 9.40 22.39
C ARG A 118 -13.87 10.57 21.68
N THR A 119 -13.16 11.21 20.76
CA THR A 119 -13.73 12.25 19.89
C THR A 119 -14.93 11.70 19.13
N ARG A 120 -14.83 10.51 18.54
CA ARG A 120 -15.91 9.86 17.78
C ARG A 120 -17.14 9.59 18.65
N ASP A 121 -16.96 9.03 19.84
CA ASP A 121 -18.07 8.74 20.75
C ASP A 121 -18.82 10.01 21.17
N ALA A 122 -18.08 11.10 21.45
CA ALA A 122 -18.66 12.40 21.78
C ALA A 122 -19.46 13.00 20.61
N LEU A 123 -18.94 12.90 19.38
CA LEU A 123 -19.63 13.36 18.18
C LEU A 123 -20.89 12.52 17.88
N LEU A 124 -20.82 11.20 18.07
CA LEU A 124 -21.99 10.30 17.92
C LEU A 124 -23.08 10.61 18.96
N ALA A 125 -22.71 11.15 20.12
CA ALA A 125 -23.65 11.65 21.12
C ALA A 125 -24.28 13.03 20.75
N GLY A 126 -23.95 13.59 19.59
CA GLY A 126 -24.53 14.83 19.07
C GLY A 126 -23.84 16.12 19.52
N ARG A 127 -22.65 16.02 20.14
CA ARG A 127 -21.87 17.20 20.53
C ARG A 127 -21.30 17.93 19.32
N LEU A 128 -21.07 19.23 19.45
CA LEU A 128 -20.54 20.04 18.35
C LEU A 128 -19.03 19.82 18.17
N LEU A 129 -18.56 19.82 16.92
CA LEU A 129 -17.14 19.62 16.58
C LEU A 129 -16.20 20.55 17.37
N GLY A 130 -16.57 21.83 17.51
CA GLY A 130 -15.77 22.82 18.25
C GLY A 130 -15.59 22.46 19.73
N GLU A 131 -16.68 22.09 20.41
CA GLU A 131 -16.65 21.71 21.84
C GLU A 131 -15.82 20.44 22.06
N VAL A 132 -15.95 19.46 21.16
CA VAL A 132 -15.22 18.19 21.22
C VAL A 132 -13.72 18.42 20.98
N TYR A 133 -13.36 19.28 20.03
CA TYR A 133 -11.96 19.64 19.78
C TYR A 133 -11.35 20.44 20.92
N GLU A 134 -12.08 21.39 21.52
CA GLU A 134 -11.61 22.13 22.70
C GLU A 134 -11.35 21.20 23.90
N GLU A 135 -12.14 20.15 24.06
CA GLU A 135 -11.99 19.20 25.16
C GLU A 135 -10.87 18.17 24.92
N PHE A 136 -10.83 17.55 23.74
CA PHE A 136 -9.94 16.42 23.47
C PHE A 136 -8.69 16.79 22.67
N GLY A 137 -8.69 17.91 21.95
CA GLY A 137 -7.59 18.33 21.08
C GLY A 137 -7.39 17.44 19.85
N VAL A 138 -8.37 16.60 19.50
CA VAL A 138 -8.30 15.61 18.40
C VAL A 138 -9.56 15.74 17.55
N LEU A 139 -9.38 15.84 16.22
CA LEU A 139 -10.43 15.83 15.21
C LEU A 139 -10.01 15.01 13.99
#